data_AF-A0A7I4Z3C1-F1
#
_entry.id   AF-A0A7I4Z3C1-F1
#
_cell.length_a   1.000
_cell.length_b   1.000
_cell.length_c   1.000
_cell.angle_alpha   90.00
_cell.angle_beta   90.00
_cell.angle_gamma   90.00
#
_symmetry.space_group_name_H-M   'P 1'
#
loop_
_entity.id
_entity.type
_entity.pdbx_description
1 polymer ?
#
loop_
_entity_poly.entity_id
_entity_poly.type
_entity_poly.pdbx_seq_one_letter_code
_entity_poly.pdbx_strand_id
1 'polypeptide(L)'
;MGQRLAPVLAIAYMSKIEKPILDRRPVLYSRYIDDCLIICPNQEEMDICFDILNNRADQIKFTRERPRENWLPSLNIQIQLARGTVRTKWHRKPSCKNILIHYRSAHPIRTKQSVISNMFRVASKVFSDTDLKTESLVTARRIAVSNGYPNRCKGSQRGGHFPPRRIYERAPVNKVTFCLPFISDEMSRAMYD
;
A
#
# COMPACT_ATOMS: atom_id res chain seq x y z
N MET A 1 0.47 14.71 12.13
CA MET A 1 1.32 13.55 11.77
C MET A 1 2.77 13.94 12.00
N GLY A 2 3.48 13.32 12.94
CA GLY A 2 4.89 13.66 13.21
C GLY A 2 5.38 13.31 14.62
N GLN A 3 4.46 13.21 15.58
CA GLN A 3 4.77 12.68 16.92
C GLN A 3 4.81 11.15 16.90
N ARG A 4 5.89 10.57 17.42
CA ARG A 4 6.14 9.12 17.43
C ARG A 4 5.11 8.32 18.23
N LEU A 5 4.48 8.94 19.23
CA LEU A 5 3.48 8.29 20.10
C LEU A 5 2.06 8.33 19.52
N ALA A 6 1.75 9.26 18.63
CA ALA A 6 0.39 9.47 18.14
C ALA A 6 -0.23 8.20 17.50
N PRO A 7 0.49 7.41 16.66
CA PRO A 7 -0.07 6.19 16.09
C PRO A 7 -0.41 5.13 17.16
N VAL A 8 0.43 5.01 18.19
CA VAL A 8 0.23 4.04 19.27
C VAL A 8 -1.01 4.41 20.10
N LEU A 9 -1.14 5.69 20.44
CA LEU A 9 -2.31 6.21 21.16
C LEU A 9 -3.58 6.04 20.33
N ALA A 10 -3.54 6.32 19.02
CA ALA A 10 -4.67 6.09 18.12
C ALA A 10 -5.07 4.62 18.10
N ILE A 11 -4.11 3.69 18.01
CA ILE A 11 -4.38 2.24 18.04
C ILE A 11 -5.04 1.84 19.37
N ALA A 12 -4.50 2.28 20.50
CA ALA A 12 -5.03 1.95 21.82
C ALA A 12 -6.44 2.52 22.03
N TYR A 13 -6.69 3.76 21.60
CA TYR A 13 -7.99 4.39 21.69
C TYR A 13 -9.03 3.67 20.83
N MET A 14 -8.69 3.38 19.58
CA MET A 14 -9.55 2.61 18.68
C MET A 14 -9.83 1.20 19.22
N SER A 15 -8.87 0.58 19.93
CA SER A 15 -9.08 -0.72 20.55
C SER A 15 -10.13 -0.72 21.66
N LYS A 16 -10.25 0.38 22.40
CA LYS A 16 -11.32 0.54 23.39
C LYS A 16 -12.70 0.72 22.74
N ILE A 17 -12.75 1.34 21.55
CA ILE A 17 -13.99 1.57 20.80
C ILE A 17 -14.46 0.29 20.10
N GLU A 18 -13.53 -0.53 19.56
CA GLU A 18 -13.87 -1.72 18.77
C GLU A 18 -14.32 -2.92 19.62
N LYS A 19 -13.94 -2.97 20.91
CA LYS A 19 -14.26 -4.06 21.85
C LYS A 19 -15.73 -4.57 21.77
N PRO A 20 -16.77 -3.73 21.90
CA PRO A 20 -18.16 -4.20 21.84
C PRO A 20 -18.56 -4.81 20.48
N ILE A 21 -17.91 -4.41 19.38
CA ILE A 21 -18.16 -5.03 18.07
C ILE A 21 -17.52 -6.42 18.03
N LEU A 22 -16.29 -6.54 18.54
CA LEU A 22 -15.60 -7.82 18.61
C LEU A 22 -16.38 -8.83 19.46
N ASP A 23 -17.02 -8.37 20.54
CA ASP A 23 -17.89 -9.19 21.38
C ASP A 23 -19.12 -9.72 20.63
N ARG A 24 -19.63 -8.99 19.61
CA ARG A 24 -20.71 -9.45 18.71
C ARG A 24 -20.27 -10.46 17.67
N ARG A 25 -18.96 -10.73 17.53
CA ARG A 25 -18.38 -11.72 16.62
C ARG A 25 -18.81 -11.52 15.14
N PRO A 26 -18.44 -10.39 14.51
CA PRO A 26 -18.60 -10.24 13.07
C PRO A 26 -17.86 -11.35 12.32
N VAL A 27 -18.33 -11.68 11.11
CA VAL A 27 -17.71 -12.68 10.23
C VAL A 27 -16.26 -12.31 9.92
N LEU A 28 -16.01 -11.02 9.70
CA LEU A 28 -14.67 -10.48 9.54
C LEU A 28 -14.60 -9.11 10.19
N TYR A 29 -13.54 -8.89 10.96
CA TYR A 29 -13.12 -7.57 11.39
C TYR A 29 -11.64 -7.40 11.04
N SER A 30 -11.34 -6.39 10.24
CA SER A 30 -9.96 -6.02 9.88
C SER A 30 -9.82 -4.51 9.95
N ARG A 31 -8.73 -4.02 10.55
CA ARG A 31 -8.48 -2.59 10.71
C ARG A 31 -7.06 -2.23 10.30
N TYR A 32 -6.94 -1.14 9.56
CA TYR A 32 -5.68 -0.50 9.25
C TYR A 32 -5.71 0.94 9.76
N ILE A 33 -5.16 1.14 10.96
CA ILE A 33 -5.17 2.41 11.70
C ILE A 33 -6.61 2.91 11.90
N ASP A 34 -7.09 3.78 11.00
CA ASP A 34 -8.39 4.44 10.97
C ASP A 34 -9.40 3.76 10.02
N ASP A 35 -8.94 3.07 8.98
CA ASP A 35 -9.80 2.35 8.03
C ASP A 35 -10.21 0.98 8.58
N CYS A 36 -11.52 0.72 8.71
CA CYS A 36 -12.07 -0.56 9.18
C CYS A 36 -12.85 -1.28 8.07
N LEU A 37 -12.62 -2.58 7.91
CA LEU A 37 -13.41 -3.50 7.10
C LEU A 37 -14.15 -4.46 8.03
N ILE A 38 -15.48 -4.35 8.04
CA ILE A 38 -16.36 -5.17 8.87
C ILE A 38 -17.32 -5.93 7.96
N ILE A 39 -17.41 -7.24 8.15
CA ILE A 39 -18.38 -8.11 7.47
C ILE A 39 -19.26 -8.73 8.55
N CYS A 40 -20.55 -8.45 8.48
CA CYS A 40 -21.60 -9.01 9.33
C CYS A 40 -22.43 -10.02 8.53
N PRO A 41 -23.11 -10.98 9.18
CA PRO A 41 -23.96 -11.94 8.48
C PRO A 41 -25.16 -11.27 7.81
N ASN A 42 -25.77 -10.29 8.49
CA ASN A 42 -26.99 -9.61 8.07
C ASN A 42 -26.79 -8.09 8.06
N GLN A 43 -27.62 -7.39 7.27
CA GLN A 43 -27.63 -5.92 7.22
C GLN A 43 -28.03 -5.31 8.56
N GLU A 44 -28.98 -5.92 9.29
CA GLU A 44 -29.43 -5.48 10.61
C GLU A 44 -28.29 -5.51 11.64
N GLU A 45 -27.54 -6.62 11.71
CA GLU A 45 -26.34 -6.72 12.56
C GLU A 45 -25.30 -5.66 12.21
N MET A 46 -25.15 -5.35 10.92
CA MET A 46 -24.25 -4.28 10.49
C MET A 46 -24.73 -2.90 10.92
N ASP A 47 -26.04 -2.62 10.85
CA ASP A 47 -26.62 -1.36 11.30
C ASP A 47 -26.47 -1.20 12.82
N ILE A 48 -26.73 -2.25 13.60
CA ILE A 48 -26.49 -2.27 15.05
C ILE A 48 -25.01 -2.00 15.38
N CYS A 49 -24.08 -2.66 14.69
CA CYS A 49 -22.64 -2.43 14.89
C CYS A 49 -22.24 -0.99 14.55
N PHE A 50 -22.84 -0.41 13.50
CA PHE A 50 -22.59 0.98 13.10
C PHE A 50 -23.11 1.99 14.13
N ASP A 51 -24.27 1.72 14.72
CA ASP A 51 -24.84 2.56 15.78
C ASP A 51 -24.02 2.47 17.07
N ILE A 52 -23.58 1.26 17.45
CA ILE A 52 -22.69 1.07 18.61
C ILE A 52 -21.39 1.87 18.44
N LEU A 53 -20.80 1.85 17.23
CA LEU A 53 -19.58 2.60 16.93
C LEU A 53 -19.76 4.11 17.12
N ASN A 54 -20.84 4.66 16.56
CA ASN A 54 -21.09 6.10 16.60
C ASN A 54 -21.57 6.59 17.97
N ASN A 55 -22.20 5.74 18.77
CA ASN A 55 -22.65 6.08 20.13
C ASN A 55 -21.53 5.95 21.18
N ARG A 56 -20.33 5.49 20.81
CA ARG A 56 -19.28 5.19 21.78
C ARG A 56 -18.45 6.39 22.21
N ALA A 57 -18.26 7.35 21.31
CA ALA A 57 -17.42 8.51 21.55
C ALA A 57 -17.94 9.71 20.75
N ASP A 58 -18.31 10.78 21.45
CA ASP A 58 -18.76 12.03 20.82
C ASP A 58 -17.67 12.67 19.94
N GLN A 59 -16.40 12.36 20.23
CA GLN A 59 -15.24 12.92 19.52
C GLN A 59 -14.94 12.22 18.19
N ILE A 60 -15.48 11.01 17.94
CA ILE A 60 -15.23 10.26 16.70
C ILE A 60 -16.56 9.85 16.07
N LYS A 61 -16.77 10.26 14.83
CA LYS A 61 -17.90 9.83 14.01
C LYS A 61 -17.41 8.89 12.92
N PHE A 62 -17.98 7.69 12.90
CA PHE A 62 -17.71 6.68 11.89
C PHE A 62 -18.61 6.92 10.67
N THR A 63 -18.00 6.92 9.50
CA THR A 63 -18.70 6.90 8.22
C THR A 63 -18.64 5.52 7.61
N ARG A 64 -19.74 5.04 7.03
CA ARG A 64 -19.81 3.74 6.37
C ARG A 64 -19.98 3.92 4.87
N GLU A 65 -19.11 3.27 4.10
CA GLU A 65 -19.29 3.08 2.66
C GLU A 65 -20.08 1.79 2.40
N ARG A 66 -21.03 1.83 1.47
CA ARG A 66 -21.78 0.65 1.01
C ARG A 66 -21.17 0.13 -0.30
N PRO A 67 -21.21 -1.19 -0.56
CA PRO A 67 -20.77 -1.74 -1.83
C PRO A 67 -21.53 -1.10 -3.00
N ARG A 68 -20.81 -0.64 -4.02
CA ARG A 68 -21.38 -0.15 -5.28
C ARG A 68 -21.12 -1.19 -6.36
N GLU A 69 -22.14 -1.59 -7.10
CA GLU A 69 -22.02 -2.66 -8.12
C GLU A 69 -21.39 -3.96 -7.56
N ASN A 70 -21.71 -4.30 -6.31
CA ASN A 70 -21.12 -5.43 -5.56
C ASN A 70 -19.61 -5.31 -5.29
N TRP A 71 -19.00 -4.14 -5.47
CA TRP A 71 -17.61 -3.86 -5.10
C TRP A 71 -17.54 -2.89 -3.93
N LEU A 72 -16.75 -3.26 -2.93
CA LEU A 72 -16.42 -2.41 -1.79
C LEU A 72 -14.93 -2.01 -1.86
N PRO A 73 -14.60 -0.71 -1.98
CA PRO A 73 -13.21 -0.28 -1.86
C PRO A 73 -12.74 -0.36 -0.41
N SER A 74 -11.53 -0.89 -0.19
CA SER A 74 -10.85 -0.90 1.09
C SER A 74 -9.34 -0.75 0.86
N LEU A 75 -8.74 0.31 1.41
CA LEU A 75 -7.35 0.69 1.18
C LEU A 75 -7.00 0.78 -0.32
N ASN A 76 -6.12 -0.10 -0.80
CA ASN A 76 -5.65 -0.19 -2.19
C ASN A 76 -6.33 -1.34 -2.96
N ILE A 77 -7.44 -1.88 -2.46
CA ILE A 77 -8.09 -3.08 -2.98
C ILE A 77 -9.58 -2.80 -3.14
N GLN A 78 -10.20 -3.39 -4.16
CA GLN A 78 -11.65 -3.53 -4.25
C GLN A 78 -12.00 -4.99 -4.02
N ILE A 79 -12.96 -5.21 -3.13
CA ILE A 79 -13.40 -6.53 -2.71
C ILE A 79 -14.83 -6.74 -3.20
N GLN A 80 -15.07 -7.87 -3.85
CA GLN A 80 -16.39 -8.34 -4.24
C GLN A 80 -16.61 -9.72 -3.64
N LEU A 81 -17.74 -9.85 -2.95
CA LEU A 81 -18.22 -11.13 -2.41
C LEU A 81 -19.25 -11.69 -3.39
N ALA A 82 -18.92 -12.76 -4.08
CA ALA A 82 -19.81 -13.40 -5.05
C ALA A 82 -19.92 -14.90 -4.75
N ARG A 83 -21.12 -15.36 -4.37
CA ARG A 83 -21.45 -16.79 -4.17
C ARG A 83 -20.43 -17.56 -3.31
N GLY A 84 -19.99 -16.96 -2.20
CA GLY A 84 -19.00 -17.56 -1.30
C GLY A 84 -17.54 -17.43 -1.74
N THR A 85 -17.26 -16.84 -2.90
CA THR A 85 -15.90 -16.55 -3.36
C THR A 85 -15.57 -15.07 -3.18
N VAL A 86 -14.36 -14.78 -2.69
CA VAL A 86 -13.84 -13.42 -2.56
C VAL A 86 -13.04 -13.07 -3.82
N ARG A 87 -13.56 -12.12 -4.60
CA ARG A 87 -12.84 -11.53 -5.73
C ARG A 87 -12.18 -10.24 -5.28
N THR A 88 -10.90 -10.11 -5.55
CA THR A 88 -10.12 -8.90 -5.26
C THR A 88 -9.53 -8.34 -6.54
N LYS A 89 -9.46 -7.00 -6.62
CA LYS A 89 -8.73 -6.30 -7.68
C LYS A 89 -8.01 -5.09 -7.10
N TRP A 90 -6.93 -4.68 -7.76
CA TRP A 90 -6.20 -3.49 -7.35
C TRP A 90 -7.08 -2.24 -7.56
N HIS A 91 -7.24 -1.44 -6.51
CA HIS A 91 -8.04 -0.23 -6.53
C HIS A 91 -7.19 0.99 -6.21
N ARG A 92 -7.50 2.10 -6.88
CA ARG A 92 -6.95 3.41 -6.58
C ARG A 92 -8.11 4.35 -6.34
N LYS A 93 -8.05 5.10 -5.24
CA LYS A 93 -9.08 6.08 -4.90
C LYS A 93 -9.24 7.07 -6.06
N PRO A 94 -10.45 7.54 -6.40
CA PRO A 94 -10.66 8.51 -7.47
C PRO A 94 -9.86 9.81 -7.29
N SER A 95 -9.58 10.19 -6.04
CA SER A 95 -8.74 11.34 -5.68
C SER A 95 -7.24 11.12 -5.91
N CYS A 96 -6.79 9.89 -6.15
CA CYS A 96 -5.38 9.61 -6.41
C CYS A 96 -4.96 10.17 -7.78
N LYS A 97 -4.14 11.22 -7.79
CA LYS A 97 -3.60 11.85 -9.01
C LYS A 97 -2.62 10.97 -9.82
N ASN A 98 -2.36 9.73 -9.36
CA ASN A 98 -1.40 8.82 -9.98
C ASN A 98 0.02 9.40 -10.14
N ILE A 99 0.37 10.39 -9.32
CA ILE A 99 1.70 11.00 -9.28
C ILE A 99 2.62 10.09 -8.46
N LEU A 100 3.72 9.67 -9.06
CA LEU A 100 4.81 8.95 -8.44
C LEU A 100 6.09 9.81 -8.51
N ILE A 101 7.19 9.31 -7.97
CA ILE A 101 8.50 9.92 -8.19
C ILE A 101 8.77 9.90 -9.70
N HIS A 102 8.84 11.08 -10.33
CA HIS A 102 9.07 11.18 -11.77
C HIS A 102 10.44 10.60 -12.15
N TYR A 103 10.55 9.95 -13.31
CA TYR A 103 11.80 9.29 -13.74
C TYR A 103 13.02 10.23 -13.76
N ARG A 104 12.81 11.48 -14.21
CA ARG A 104 13.85 12.53 -14.30
C ARG A 104 14.12 13.29 -13.00
N SER A 105 13.48 12.92 -11.89
CA SER A 105 13.74 13.57 -10.60
C SER A 105 15.15 13.27 -10.10
N ALA A 106 15.69 14.18 -9.28
CA ALA A 106 16.99 14.07 -8.62
C ALA A 106 17.01 13.07 -7.46
N HIS A 107 16.09 12.09 -7.43
CA HIS A 107 16.12 11.00 -6.47
C HIS A 107 17.07 9.88 -6.96
N PRO A 108 17.68 9.12 -6.03
CA PRO A 108 18.49 7.96 -6.38
C PRO A 108 17.74 6.99 -7.29
N ILE A 109 18.43 6.42 -8.28
CA ILE A 109 17.79 5.46 -9.20
C ILE A 109 17.18 4.27 -8.46
N ARG A 110 17.80 3.82 -7.36
CA ARG A 110 17.30 2.73 -6.53
C ARG A 110 15.93 3.04 -5.91
N THR A 111 15.73 4.28 -5.45
CA THR A 111 14.45 4.73 -4.86
C THR A 111 13.35 4.79 -5.92
N LYS A 112 13.66 5.33 -7.10
CA LYS A 112 12.74 5.36 -8.25
C LYS A 112 12.32 3.94 -8.66
N GLN A 113 13.29 3.04 -8.78
CA GLN A 113 13.04 1.63 -9.09
C GLN A 113 12.21 0.95 -8.00
N SER A 114 12.52 1.14 -6.71
CA SER A 114 11.79 0.48 -5.62
C SER A 114 10.33 0.89 -5.58
N VAL A 115 10.02 2.18 -5.84
CA VAL A 115 8.64 2.68 -5.89
C VAL A 115 7.85 1.99 -7.01
N ILE A 116 8.43 1.93 -8.22
CA ILE A 116 7.79 1.29 -9.37
C ILE A 116 7.67 -0.22 -9.19
N SER A 117 8.74 -0.89 -8.76
CA SER A 117 8.74 -2.32 -8.47
C SER A 117 7.70 -2.66 -7.42
N ASN A 118 7.55 -1.85 -6.37
CA ASN A 118 6.52 -2.07 -5.36
C ASN A 118 5.11 -1.91 -5.93
N MET A 119 4.87 -0.90 -6.78
CA MET A 119 3.58 -0.72 -7.45
C MET A 119 3.21 -1.95 -8.30
N PHE A 120 4.12 -2.42 -9.15
CA PHE A 120 3.88 -3.61 -9.97
C PHE A 120 3.70 -4.87 -9.12
N ARG A 121 4.45 -5.01 -8.02
CA ARG A 121 4.30 -6.12 -7.08
C ARG A 121 2.93 -6.15 -6.44
N VAL A 122 2.43 -5.00 -5.99
CA VAL A 122 1.08 -4.88 -5.39
C VAL A 122 0.01 -5.19 -6.44
N ALA A 123 0.09 -4.58 -7.62
CA ALA A 123 -0.83 -4.86 -8.72
C ALA A 123 -0.81 -6.36 -9.13
N SER A 124 0.33 -7.03 -8.98
CA SER A 124 0.51 -8.47 -9.29
C SER A 124 0.20 -9.42 -8.13
N LYS A 125 -0.18 -8.94 -6.94
CA LYS A 125 -0.46 -9.82 -5.79
C LYS A 125 -1.93 -9.76 -5.33
N VAL A 126 -2.65 -8.72 -5.75
CA VAL A 126 -3.96 -8.33 -5.19
C VAL A 126 -5.13 -8.77 -6.09
N PHE A 127 -5.03 -9.94 -6.74
CA PHE A 127 -6.10 -10.43 -7.61
C PHE A 127 -6.49 -11.87 -7.30
N SER A 128 -7.79 -12.15 -7.50
CA SER A 128 -8.30 -13.51 -7.49
C SER A 128 -8.28 -14.15 -8.89
N ASP A 129 -8.52 -13.36 -9.94
CA ASP A 129 -8.61 -13.85 -11.33
C ASP A 129 -7.50 -13.33 -12.24
N THR A 130 -7.18 -14.09 -13.29
CA THR A 130 -6.19 -13.73 -14.30
C THR A 130 -6.56 -12.48 -15.09
N ASP A 131 -7.84 -12.25 -15.33
CA ASP A 131 -8.29 -11.07 -16.10
C ASP A 131 -8.18 -9.79 -15.27
N LEU A 132 -8.54 -9.87 -13.98
CA LEU A 132 -8.38 -8.74 -13.05
C LEU A 132 -6.89 -8.38 -12.85
N LYS A 133 -6.00 -9.37 -12.94
CA LYS A 133 -4.55 -9.15 -12.96
C LYS A 133 -4.12 -8.34 -14.17
N THR A 134 -4.56 -8.73 -15.37
CA THR A 134 -4.12 -8.06 -16.60
C THR A 134 -4.60 -6.60 -16.62
N GLU A 135 -5.84 -6.33 -16.22
CA GLU A 135 -6.35 -4.96 -16.04
C GLU A 135 -5.53 -4.13 -15.05
N SER A 136 -5.19 -4.74 -13.89
CA SER A 136 -4.36 -4.09 -12.87
C SER A 136 -2.97 -3.74 -13.39
N LEU A 137 -2.36 -4.65 -14.15
CA LEU A 137 -1.04 -4.45 -14.77
C LEU A 137 -1.07 -3.40 -15.88
N VAL A 138 -2.11 -3.38 -16.72
CA VAL A 138 -2.31 -2.35 -17.75
C VAL A 138 -2.42 -0.98 -17.09
N THR A 139 -3.20 -0.89 -16.01
CA THR A 139 -3.33 0.35 -15.23
C THR A 139 -2.00 0.77 -14.62
N ALA A 140 -1.25 -0.15 -14.00
CA ALA A 140 0.06 0.13 -13.43
C ALA A 140 1.06 0.62 -14.51
N ARG A 141 1.03 0.02 -15.71
CA ARG A 141 1.85 0.45 -16.85
C ARG A 141 1.50 1.85 -17.31
N ARG A 142 0.20 2.17 -17.45
CA ARG A 142 -0.26 3.52 -17.81
C ARG A 142 0.26 4.57 -16.83
N ILE A 143 0.21 4.27 -15.53
CA ILE A 143 0.72 5.15 -14.47
C ILE A 143 2.25 5.29 -14.55
N ALA A 144 2.98 4.21 -14.80
CA ALA A 144 4.43 4.28 -14.95
C ALA A 144 4.83 5.17 -16.15
N VAL A 145 4.16 4.99 -17.29
CA VAL A 145 4.40 5.78 -18.51
C VAL A 145 4.08 7.26 -18.28
N SER A 146 2.96 7.58 -17.61
CA SER A 146 2.61 8.98 -17.31
C SER A 146 3.62 9.67 -16.37
N ASN A 147 4.40 8.90 -15.60
CA ASN A 147 5.46 9.41 -14.72
C ASN A 147 6.86 9.36 -15.38
N GLY A 148 6.92 9.17 -16.70
CA GLY A 148 8.15 9.22 -17.49
C GLY A 148 9.00 7.94 -17.43
N TYR A 149 8.47 6.84 -16.88
CA TYR A 149 9.20 5.57 -16.85
C TYR A 149 9.11 4.88 -18.21
N PRO A 150 10.22 4.27 -18.68
CA PRO A 150 10.23 3.59 -19.97
C PRO A 150 9.27 2.40 -19.97
N ASN A 151 8.41 2.34 -20.98
CA ASN A 151 7.54 1.21 -21.24
C ASN A 151 8.44 0.03 -21.65
N ARG A 152 8.70 -0.92 -20.74
CA ARG A 152 9.58 -2.05 -21.05
C ARG A 152 8.94 -2.95 -22.12
N CYS A 153 9.34 -2.71 -23.38
CA CYS A 153 9.40 -3.66 -24.49
C CYS A 153 10.63 -3.30 -25.33
N LYS A 154 11.82 -3.68 -24.86
CA LYS A 154 12.94 -4.05 -25.74
C LYS A 154 13.64 -5.23 -25.10
N GLY A 155 13.58 -6.38 -25.76
CA GLY A 155 14.53 -7.44 -25.54
C GLY A 155 15.93 -6.84 -25.62
N SER A 156 16.66 -6.93 -24.53
CA SER A 156 18.11 -6.78 -24.54
C SER A 156 18.59 -7.46 -23.28
N GLN A 157 19.25 -8.59 -23.51
CA GLN A 157 20.35 -9.00 -22.69
C GLN A 157 21.23 -7.77 -22.45
N ARG A 158 21.16 -7.23 -21.24
CA ARG A 158 22.36 -6.78 -20.58
C ARG A 158 22.35 -7.51 -19.26
N GLY A 159 23.05 -8.64 -19.26
CA GLY A 159 23.53 -9.22 -18.02
C GLY A 159 24.41 -8.18 -17.37
N GLY A 160 23.82 -7.35 -16.50
CA GLY A 160 24.54 -6.92 -15.33
C GLY A 160 24.55 -8.14 -14.43
N HIS A 161 25.67 -8.85 -14.40
CA HIS A 161 26.00 -9.76 -13.31
C HIS A 161 25.65 -9.00 -12.02
N PHE A 162 24.57 -9.39 -11.34
CA PHE A 162 24.32 -8.83 -10.02
C PHE A 162 25.45 -9.40 -9.15
N PRO A 163 26.33 -8.56 -8.57
CA PRO A 163 27.20 -9.07 -7.55
C PRO A 163 26.27 -9.65 -6.47
N PRO A 164 26.60 -10.84 -5.91
CA PRO A 164 25.83 -11.39 -4.82
C PRO A 164 25.68 -10.30 -3.76
N ARG A 165 24.51 -10.29 -3.12
CA ARG A 165 24.18 -9.45 -1.97
C ARG A 165 25.42 -9.38 -1.07
N ARG A 166 26.19 -8.27 -1.13
CA ARG A 166 27.32 -8.07 -0.23
C ARG A 166 26.71 -8.08 1.16
N ILE A 167 26.87 -9.21 1.84
CA ILE A 167 26.88 -9.25 3.29
C ILE A 167 27.87 -8.15 3.63
N TYR A 168 27.42 -7.12 4.35
CA TYR A 168 28.35 -6.15 4.89
C TYR A 168 29.28 -6.94 5.82
N GLU A 169 30.41 -7.39 5.29
CA GLU A 169 31.56 -7.73 6.12
C GLU A 169 31.76 -6.52 7.01
N ARG A 170 31.80 -6.78 8.33
CA ARG A 170 31.97 -5.76 9.36
C ARG A 170 33.12 -4.86 8.90
N ALA A 171 32.79 -3.60 8.61
CA ALA A 171 33.78 -2.63 8.21
C ALA A 171 34.89 -2.58 9.28
N PRO A 172 36.18 -2.47 8.90
CA PRO A 172 37.24 -2.30 9.88
C PRO A 172 36.92 -1.07 10.73
N VAL A 173 37.12 -1.21 12.04
CA VAL A 173 36.66 -0.33 13.15
C VAL A 173 37.09 1.14 13.02
N ASN A 174 37.93 1.50 12.04
CA ASN A 174 38.56 2.81 11.92
C ASN A 174 38.10 3.67 10.71
N LYS A 175 36.99 3.34 10.03
CA LYS A 175 36.45 4.23 8.97
C LYS A 175 35.29 5.08 9.51
N VAL A 176 35.54 6.38 9.67
CA VAL A 176 34.49 7.38 9.90
C VAL A 176 33.71 7.58 8.60
N THR A 177 32.48 7.07 8.55
CA THR A 177 31.57 7.32 7.42
C THR A 177 30.84 8.65 7.62
N PHE A 178 31.07 9.60 6.72
CA PHE A 178 30.26 10.82 6.63
C PHE A 178 29.02 10.55 5.76
N CYS A 179 27.83 10.78 6.32
CA CYS A 179 26.58 10.73 5.54
C CYS A 179 26.42 12.05 4.77
N LEU A 180 26.83 12.06 3.51
CA LEU A 180 26.55 13.17 2.62
C LEU A 180 25.13 13.08 2.04
N PRO A 181 24.44 14.21 1.82
CA PRO A 181 23.18 14.22 1.09
C PRO A 181 23.39 13.65 -0.30
N PHE A 182 22.40 12.93 -0.83
CA PHE A 182 22.47 12.40 -2.19
C PHE A 182 22.56 13.55 -3.21
N ILE A 183 23.64 13.56 -4.00
CA ILE A 183 23.87 14.56 -5.05
C ILE A 183 23.44 14.01 -6.41
N SER A 184 24.10 12.94 -6.87
CA SER A 184 23.74 12.23 -8.11
C SER A 184 24.27 10.80 -8.09
N ASP A 185 23.69 9.91 -8.92
CA ASP A 185 24.15 8.53 -9.05
C ASP A 185 25.55 8.44 -9.67
N GLU A 186 25.91 9.39 -10.54
CA GLU A 186 27.23 9.47 -11.18
C GLU A 186 28.31 9.86 -10.17
N MET A 187 28.08 10.93 -9.41
CA MET A 187 28.99 11.40 -8.37
C MET A 187 29.09 10.38 -7.22
N SER A 188 27.98 9.72 -6.87
CA SER A 188 27.99 8.64 -5.88
C SER A 188 28.88 7.48 -6.32
N ARG A 189 28.86 7.08 -7.61
CA ARG A 189 29.72 6.00 -8.12
C ARG A 189 31.19 6.40 -8.12
N ALA A 190 31.50 7.62 -8.54
CA ALA A 190 32.87 8.15 -8.57
C ALA A 190 33.55 8.20 -7.18
N MET A 191 32.79 8.18 -6.09
CA MET A 191 33.32 8.16 -4.72
C MET A 191 33.66 6.75 -4.20
N TYR A 192 33.23 5.69 -4.90
CA TYR A 192 33.44 4.30 -4.49
C TYR A 192 34.39 3.52 -5.41
N ASP A 193 34.83 4.12 -6.52
CA ASP A 193 35.91 3.64 -7.38
C ASP A 193 37.25 4.23 -6.90
#